data_AF-A0A352KJ44-F1
#
_entry.id   AF-A0A352KJ44-F1
#
_cell.length_a   1.000
_cell.length_b   1.000
_cell.length_c   1.000
_cell.angle_alpha   90.00
_cell.angle_beta   90.00
_cell.angle_gamma   90.00
#
_symmetry.space_group_name_H-M   'P 1'
#
loop_
_entity.id
_entity.type
_entity.pdbx_description
1 polymer ?
#
loop_
_entity_poly.entity_id
_entity_poly.type
_entity_poly.pdbx_seq_one_letter_code
_entity_poly.pdbx_strand_id
1 'polypeptide(L)'
;EGCKTVIFTAGSGTNTGLDKTFLVDLWGAKKAVDAAKESGVEHFIMVSSRGADNPDFGPAAIKPYLVAKHFSDEYLIRSGLTYTILRPGRLTDEAGSGLIKTIRPENSNEQVISREDTASVIKYCLIHPFVHGKIYELYAGQEKIPEAIAAASD
;
A
#
# COMPACT_ATOMS: atom_id res chain seq x y z
N GLU A 1 21.02 -8.22 5.79
CA GLU A 1 22.15 -7.36 5.38
C GLU A 1 22.24 -7.32 3.85
N GLY A 2 22.65 -6.19 3.27
CA GLY A 2 22.78 -6.01 1.80
C GLY A 2 21.48 -5.72 1.03
N CYS A 3 20.35 -5.55 1.73
CA CYS A 3 19.06 -5.22 1.12
C CYS A 3 18.91 -3.70 0.99
N LYS A 4 18.63 -3.20 -0.23
CA LYS A 4 18.41 -1.77 -0.50
C LYS A 4 16.97 -1.33 -0.33
N THR A 5 16.03 -2.22 -0.63
CA THR A 5 14.60 -1.92 -0.63
C THR A 5 13.83 -3.03 0.04
N VAL A 6 12.95 -2.66 0.98
CA VAL A 6 12.01 -3.59 1.61
C VAL A 6 10.62 -3.33 1.06
N ILE A 7 9.88 -4.40 0.73
CA ILE A 7 8.50 -4.33 0.28
C ILE A 7 7.65 -5.12 1.27
N PHE A 8 6.76 -4.44 1.99
CA PHE A 8 5.85 -5.07 2.93
C PHE A 8 4.49 -5.34 2.25
N THR A 9 4.32 -6.57 1.76
CA THR A 9 3.07 -7.07 1.17
C THR A 9 2.33 -8.07 2.06
N ALA A 10 2.86 -8.34 3.26
CA ALA A 10 2.23 -9.26 4.21
C ALA A 10 0.93 -8.67 4.77
N GLY A 11 -0.03 -9.55 5.03
CA GLY A 11 -1.28 -9.24 5.71
C GLY A 11 -1.89 -10.52 6.26
N SER A 12 -2.69 -10.42 7.32
CA SER A 12 -3.25 -11.61 7.97
C SER A 12 -4.24 -12.38 7.10
N GLY A 13 -4.90 -11.67 6.18
CA GLY A 13 -5.93 -12.23 5.30
C GLY A 13 -7.29 -12.36 5.99
N THR A 14 -8.36 -12.41 5.18
CA THR A 14 -9.76 -12.38 5.63
C THR A 14 -10.19 -13.61 6.43
N ASN A 15 -9.43 -14.71 6.35
CA ASN A 15 -9.74 -15.98 6.99
C ASN A 15 -9.12 -16.09 8.41
N THR A 16 -8.59 -15.00 8.94
CA THR A 16 -7.96 -14.94 10.28
C THR A 16 -8.73 -14.01 11.22
N GLY A 17 -8.49 -14.16 12.52
CA GLY A 17 -9.08 -13.30 13.55
C GLY A 17 -8.41 -11.92 13.64
N LEU A 18 -9.07 -11.01 14.36
CA LEU A 18 -8.56 -9.66 14.63
C LEU A 18 -7.20 -9.66 15.35
N ASP A 19 -6.92 -10.71 16.13
CA ASP A 19 -5.61 -10.93 16.75
C ASP A 19 -4.50 -10.96 15.68
N LYS A 20 -4.74 -11.62 14.54
CA LYS A 20 -3.77 -11.69 13.46
C LYS A 20 -3.67 -10.37 12.70
N THR A 21 -4.76 -9.63 12.55
CA THR A 21 -4.69 -8.27 11.99
C THR A 21 -3.78 -7.37 12.83
N PHE A 22 -3.88 -7.42 14.17
CA PHE A 22 -2.97 -6.67 15.03
C PHE A 22 -1.54 -7.21 15.00
N LEU A 23 -1.34 -8.52 15.02
CA LEU A 23 -0.01 -9.13 15.08
C LEU A 23 0.76 -9.07 13.75
N VAL A 24 0.06 -9.09 12.62
CA VAL A 24 0.65 -9.14 11.27
C VAL A 24 0.60 -7.77 10.62
N ASP A 25 -0.60 -7.23 10.36
CA ASP A 25 -0.77 -6.00 9.59
C ASP A 25 -0.26 -4.76 10.33
N LEU A 26 -0.33 -4.74 11.66
CA LEU A 26 0.17 -3.66 12.49
C LEU A 26 1.56 -3.96 13.09
N TRP A 27 1.64 -4.93 14.01
CA TRP A 27 2.87 -5.21 14.74
C TRP A 27 3.97 -5.77 13.85
N GLY A 28 3.61 -6.63 12.87
CA GLY A 28 4.54 -7.14 11.87
C GLY A 28 5.11 -6.03 11.00
N ALA A 29 4.24 -5.13 10.52
CA ALA A 29 4.64 -3.96 9.74
C ALA A 29 5.60 -3.06 10.54
N LYS A 30 5.26 -2.73 11.79
CA LYS A 30 6.14 -1.95 12.68
C LYS A 30 7.53 -2.58 12.81
N LYS A 31 7.61 -3.87 13.13
CA LYS A 31 8.90 -4.57 13.26
C LYS A 31 9.70 -4.60 11.97
N ALA A 32 9.03 -4.71 10.82
CA ALA A 32 9.70 -4.63 9.53
C ALA A 32 10.29 -3.24 9.28
N VAL A 33 9.58 -2.18 9.65
CA VAL A 33 10.06 -0.80 9.60
C VAL A 33 11.28 -0.60 10.51
N ASP A 34 11.22 -1.09 11.75
CA ASP A 34 12.36 -1.01 12.69
C ASP A 34 13.59 -1.71 12.14
N ALA A 35 13.44 -2.96 11.68
CA ALA A 35 14.54 -3.74 11.11
C ALA A 35 15.13 -3.10 9.85
N ALA A 36 14.28 -2.51 9.00
CA ALA A 36 14.72 -1.78 7.80
C ALA A 36 15.54 -0.54 8.18
N LYS A 37 15.11 0.21 9.19
CA LYS A 37 15.83 1.37 9.72
C LYS A 37 17.18 0.99 10.32
N GLU A 38 17.21 -0.04 11.16
CA GLU A 38 18.45 -0.57 11.76
C GLU A 38 19.44 -1.07 10.70
N SER A 39 18.92 -1.63 9.59
CA SER A 39 19.72 -2.14 8.48
C SER A 39 20.14 -1.08 7.47
N GLY A 40 19.74 0.19 7.64
CA GLY A 40 20.07 1.27 6.69
C GLY A 40 19.44 1.09 5.30
N VAL A 41 18.24 0.51 5.23
CA VAL A 41 17.49 0.34 3.97
C VAL A 41 17.22 1.70 3.33
N GLU A 42 17.48 1.82 2.03
CA GLU A 42 17.37 3.07 1.28
C GLU A 42 15.92 3.44 0.96
N HIS A 43 15.03 2.45 0.80
CA HIS A 43 13.62 2.66 0.44
C HIS A 43 12.70 1.58 1.04
N PHE A 44 11.53 1.97 1.54
CA PHE A 44 10.52 1.05 2.05
C PHE A 44 9.18 1.23 1.32
N ILE A 45 8.67 0.18 0.69
CA ILE A 45 7.37 0.18 0.03
C ILE A 45 6.35 -0.54 0.93
N MET A 46 5.29 0.16 1.32
CA MET A 46 4.19 -0.40 2.11
C MET A 46 2.98 -0.67 1.23
N VAL A 47 2.47 -1.90 1.21
CA VAL A 47 1.15 -2.21 0.64
C VAL A 47 0.11 -2.10 1.75
N SER A 48 -0.61 -0.99 1.72
CA SER A 48 -1.65 -0.60 2.66
C SER A 48 -3.04 -0.88 2.10
N SER A 49 -4.00 0.01 2.31
CA SER A 49 -5.37 -0.11 1.80
C SER A 49 -6.02 1.27 1.62
N ARG A 50 -6.94 1.39 0.64
CA ARG A 50 -7.81 2.55 0.56
C ARG A 50 -8.58 2.75 1.87
N GLY A 51 -8.75 4.00 2.31
CA GLY A 51 -9.44 4.31 3.57
C GLY A 51 -8.54 4.21 4.82
N ALA A 52 -7.26 3.82 4.68
CA ALA A 52 -6.28 3.94 5.76
C ALA A 52 -5.92 5.40 6.08
N ASP A 53 -6.22 6.36 5.21
CA ASP A 53 -6.15 7.80 5.48
C ASP A 53 -7.15 8.23 6.56
N ASN A 54 -8.34 7.65 6.55
CA ASN A 54 -9.40 8.01 7.47
C ASN A 54 -10.29 6.79 7.81
N PRO A 55 -9.85 5.93 8.75
CA PRO A 55 -10.53 4.68 9.07
C PRO A 55 -11.95 4.90 9.62
N ASP A 56 -12.27 6.09 10.11
CA ASP A 56 -13.58 6.37 10.68
C ASP A 56 -14.72 6.40 9.66
N PHE A 57 -14.42 6.76 8.42
CA PHE A 57 -15.34 6.79 7.30
C PHE A 57 -15.36 5.49 6.49
N GLY A 58 -14.57 4.49 6.92
CA GLY A 58 -14.56 3.16 6.32
C GLY A 58 -15.78 2.31 6.72
N PRO A 59 -16.09 1.25 5.95
CA PRO A 59 -17.15 0.32 6.31
C PRO A 59 -16.89 -0.33 7.67
N ALA A 60 -17.91 -0.39 8.53
CA ALA A 60 -17.79 -0.92 9.89
C ALA A 60 -17.17 -2.34 9.95
N ALA A 61 -17.50 -3.19 8.96
CA ALA A 61 -17.01 -4.56 8.86
C ALA A 61 -15.48 -4.68 8.73
N ILE A 62 -14.80 -3.67 8.19
CA ILE A 62 -13.34 -3.66 7.99
C ILE A 62 -12.64 -2.58 8.81
N LYS A 63 -13.34 -1.86 9.68
CA LYS A 63 -12.79 -0.74 10.45
C LYS A 63 -11.55 -1.14 11.28
N PRO A 64 -11.52 -2.28 12.02
CA PRO A 64 -10.30 -2.69 12.73
C PRO A 64 -9.08 -2.88 11.82
N TYR A 65 -9.30 -3.42 10.62
CA TYR A 65 -8.26 -3.57 9.61
C TYR A 65 -7.77 -2.22 9.08
N LEU A 66 -8.68 -1.29 8.79
CA LEU A 66 -8.32 0.06 8.36
C LEU A 66 -7.54 0.82 9.43
N VAL A 67 -7.91 0.66 10.70
CA VAL A 67 -7.16 1.22 11.84
C VAL A 67 -5.75 0.63 11.91
N ALA A 68 -5.61 -0.69 11.76
CA ALA A 68 -4.29 -1.33 11.74
C ALA A 68 -3.42 -0.79 10.59
N LYS A 69 -3.96 -0.69 9.37
CA LYS A 69 -3.27 -0.13 8.21
C LYS A 69 -2.92 1.35 8.38
N HIS A 70 -3.84 2.15 8.93
CA HIS A 70 -3.60 3.56 9.26
C HIS A 70 -2.37 3.72 10.15
N PHE A 71 -2.31 2.98 11.26
CA PHE A 71 -1.18 3.08 12.18
C PHE A 71 0.12 2.53 11.59
N SER A 72 0.07 1.52 10.71
CA SER A 72 1.25 1.06 9.97
C SER A 72 1.79 2.11 9.00
N ASP A 73 0.91 2.80 8.27
CA ASP A 73 1.26 3.91 7.38
C ASP A 73 1.91 5.05 8.19
N GLU A 74 1.24 5.51 9.25
CA GLU A 74 1.72 6.57 10.13
C GLU A 74 3.06 6.22 10.78
N TYR A 75 3.25 4.97 11.19
CA TYR A 75 4.51 4.52 11.78
C TYR A 75 5.66 4.60 10.77
N LEU A 76 5.43 4.15 9.53
CA LEU A 76 6.42 4.26 8.47
C LEU A 76 6.75 5.72 8.16
N ILE A 77 5.74 6.59 8.02
CA ILE A 77 5.92 8.03 7.77
C ILE A 77 6.77 8.67 8.87
N ARG A 78 6.48 8.37 10.14
CA ARG A 78 7.20 8.94 11.30
C ARG A 78 8.57 8.31 11.53
N SER A 79 8.89 7.18 10.89
CA SER A 79 10.15 6.47 11.10
C SER A 79 11.38 7.25 10.59
N GLY A 80 11.19 8.14 9.61
CA GLY A 80 12.26 8.85 8.90
C GLY A 80 12.88 8.05 7.74
N LEU A 81 12.41 6.82 7.47
CA LEU A 81 12.79 6.10 6.26
C LEU A 81 12.18 6.75 5.01
N THR A 82 12.91 6.72 3.91
CA THR A 82 12.34 6.98 2.59
C THR A 82 11.27 5.94 2.29
N TYR A 83 10.05 6.36 2.00
CA TYR A 83 8.93 5.45 1.79
C TYR A 83 8.19 5.66 0.47
N THR A 84 7.43 4.65 0.06
CA THR A 84 6.28 4.79 -0.84
C THR A 84 5.13 3.96 -0.29
N ILE A 85 3.95 4.55 -0.10
CA ILE A 85 2.78 3.83 0.42
C ILE A 85 1.77 3.65 -0.70
N LEU A 86 1.37 2.41 -0.93
CA LEU A 86 0.38 2.03 -1.94
C LEU A 86 -0.90 1.60 -1.23
N ARG A 87 -2.01 2.28 -1.51
CA ARG A 87 -3.35 2.06 -0.96
C ARG A 87 -4.29 1.51 -2.04
N PRO A 88 -4.17 0.22 -2.39
CA PRO A 88 -5.04 -0.37 -3.38
C PRO A 88 -6.50 -0.34 -2.96
N GLY A 89 -7.38 -0.32 -3.95
CA GLY A 89 -8.79 -0.65 -3.80
C GLY A 89 -9.01 -2.10 -3.38
N ARG A 90 -10.25 -2.58 -3.53
CA ARG A 90 -10.55 -4.00 -3.30
C ARG A 90 -9.81 -4.84 -4.33
N LEU A 91 -8.96 -5.75 -3.85
CA LEU A 91 -8.15 -6.62 -4.69
C LEU A 91 -9.01 -7.67 -5.41
N THR A 92 -8.72 -7.88 -6.69
CA THR A 92 -9.30 -8.95 -7.52
C THR A 92 -8.22 -9.91 -8.02
N ASP A 93 -8.63 -11.13 -8.39
CA ASP A 93 -7.76 -12.18 -8.95
C ASP A 93 -7.82 -12.25 -10.48
N GLU A 94 -8.46 -11.27 -11.12
CA GLU A 94 -8.45 -11.13 -12.56
C GLU A 94 -7.06 -10.77 -13.08
N ALA A 95 -6.81 -11.05 -14.36
CA ALA A 95 -5.56 -10.68 -15.01
C ALA A 95 -5.35 -9.16 -14.98
N GLY A 96 -4.10 -8.75 -14.87
CA GLY A 96 -3.69 -7.36 -14.94
C GLY A 96 -3.96 -6.77 -16.32
N SER A 97 -4.51 -5.57 -16.35
CA SER A 97 -4.75 -4.82 -17.60
C SER A 97 -3.55 -3.95 -18.00
N GLY A 98 -2.64 -3.67 -17.05
CA GLY A 98 -1.60 -2.66 -17.18
C GLY A 98 -2.11 -1.22 -17.12
N LEU A 99 -3.42 -1.04 -16.90
CA LEU A 99 -4.10 0.25 -16.88
C LEU A 99 -4.70 0.52 -15.50
N ILE A 100 -4.34 1.66 -14.92
CA ILE A 100 -4.77 2.07 -13.59
C ILE A 100 -5.28 3.50 -13.60
N LYS A 101 -5.80 3.94 -12.45
CA LYS A 101 -5.96 5.34 -12.07
C LYS A 101 -5.67 5.48 -10.58
N THR A 102 -5.24 6.66 -10.17
CA THR A 102 -4.85 6.96 -8.79
C THR A 102 -5.88 7.82 -8.04
N ILE A 103 -6.86 8.35 -8.78
CA ILE A 103 -8.00 9.08 -8.22
C ILE A 103 -9.10 8.09 -7.84
N ARG A 104 -9.60 8.19 -6.60
CA ARG A 104 -10.67 7.34 -6.07
C ARG A 104 -11.96 7.50 -6.88
N PRO A 105 -12.50 6.41 -7.48
CA PRO A 105 -13.81 6.43 -8.11
C PRO A 105 -14.92 6.75 -7.11
N GLU A 106 -15.92 7.55 -7.52
CA GLU A 106 -17.12 7.80 -6.72
C GLU A 106 -17.92 6.52 -6.48
N ASN A 107 -18.04 5.69 -7.53
CA ASN A 107 -18.71 4.40 -7.45
C ASN A 107 -17.84 3.38 -6.70
N SER A 108 -18.28 2.96 -5.52
CA SER A 108 -17.56 1.98 -4.69
C SER A 108 -17.32 0.63 -5.38
N ASN A 109 -18.14 0.23 -6.35
CA ASN A 109 -17.95 -1.02 -7.10
C ASN A 109 -16.74 -0.94 -8.04
N GLU A 110 -16.36 0.26 -8.47
CA GLU A 110 -15.19 0.52 -9.31
C GLU A 110 -13.91 0.75 -8.49
N GLN A 111 -14.02 0.84 -7.16
CA GLN A 111 -12.88 0.96 -6.25
C GLN A 111 -12.16 -0.40 -6.08
N VAL A 112 -11.75 -0.99 -7.19
CA VAL A 112 -11.10 -2.30 -7.31
C VAL A 112 -9.78 -2.18 -8.06
N ILE A 113 -8.87 -3.13 -7.88
CA ILE A 113 -7.66 -3.30 -8.71
C ILE A 113 -7.23 -4.76 -8.69
N SER A 114 -6.66 -5.27 -9.78
CA SER A 114 -6.11 -6.62 -9.81
C SER A 114 -4.85 -6.72 -8.94
N ARG A 115 -4.59 -7.90 -8.36
CA ARG A 115 -3.32 -8.17 -7.68
C ARG A 115 -2.12 -8.05 -8.63
N GLU A 116 -2.31 -8.42 -9.89
CA GLU A 116 -1.27 -8.31 -10.92
C GLU A 116 -0.91 -6.86 -11.25
N ASP A 117 -1.90 -5.96 -11.40
CA ASP A 117 -1.64 -4.53 -11.60
C ASP A 117 -1.01 -3.91 -10.34
N THR A 118 -1.44 -4.31 -9.15
CA THR A 118 -0.81 -3.87 -7.88
C THR A 118 0.68 -4.29 -7.83
N ALA A 119 1.00 -5.52 -8.21
CA ALA A 119 2.39 -6.00 -8.30
C ALA A 119 3.19 -5.23 -9.36
N SER A 120 2.55 -4.89 -10.47
CA SER A 120 3.17 -4.09 -11.55
C SER A 120 3.48 -2.65 -11.09
N VAL A 121 2.61 -2.04 -10.28
CA VAL A 121 2.88 -0.75 -9.64
C VAL A 121 4.03 -0.84 -8.64
N ILE A 122 4.07 -1.87 -7.79
CA ILE A 122 5.21 -2.11 -6.87
C ILE A 122 6.51 -2.18 -7.67
N LYS A 123 6.53 -2.96 -8.76
CA LYS A 123 7.70 -3.08 -9.64
C LYS A 123 8.11 -1.74 -10.23
N TYR A 124 7.15 -0.91 -10.63
CA TYR A 124 7.42 0.43 -11.12
C TYR A 124 8.04 1.32 -10.03
N CYS A 125 7.46 1.34 -8.82
CA CYS A 125 7.97 2.15 -7.70
C CYS A 125 9.37 1.74 -7.22
N LEU A 126 9.81 0.50 -7.46
CA LEU A 126 11.15 0.03 -7.07
C LEU A 126 12.29 0.77 -7.75
N ILE A 127 12.08 1.33 -8.95
CA ILE A 127 13.16 1.86 -9.80
C ILE A 127 13.01 3.35 -10.13
N HIS A 128 12.02 4.03 -9.54
CA HIS A 128 11.70 5.43 -9.85
C HIS A 128 11.77 6.32 -8.61
N PRO A 129 12.87 7.05 -8.36
CA PRO A 129 13.04 7.83 -7.13
C PRO A 129 12.01 8.94 -6.88
N PHE A 130 11.31 9.42 -7.92
CA PHE A 130 10.29 10.48 -7.74
C PHE A 130 9.08 10.02 -6.91
N VAL A 131 8.91 8.70 -6.72
CA VAL A 131 7.83 8.13 -5.89
C VAL A 131 8.14 8.16 -4.39
N HIS A 132 9.34 8.61 -4.01
CA HIS A 132 9.78 8.69 -2.63
C HIS A 132 9.00 9.76 -1.85
N GLY A 133 8.57 9.41 -0.64
CA GLY A 133 7.74 10.25 0.23
C GLY A 133 6.28 10.35 -0.20
N LYS A 134 5.86 9.58 -1.21
CA LYS A 134 4.50 9.67 -1.80
C LYS A 134 3.59 8.54 -1.34
N ILE A 135 2.30 8.81 -1.40
CA ILE A 135 1.21 7.89 -1.09
C ILE A 135 0.27 7.86 -2.29
N TYR A 136 -0.03 6.67 -2.81
CA TYR A 136 -0.91 6.51 -3.98
C TYR A 136 -2.08 5.60 -3.64
N GLU A 137 -3.30 6.01 -3.97
CA GLU A 137 -4.39 5.06 -4.09
C GLU A 137 -4.32 4.38 -5.46
N LEU A 138 -4.73 3.11 -5.55
CA LEU A 138 -4.62 2.34 -6.80
C LEU A 138 -5.95 1.70 -7.16
N TYR A 139 -6.42 1.98 -8.38
CA TYR A 139 -7.66 1.45 -8.93
C TYR A 139 -7.46 1.02 -10.38
N ALA A 140 -8.26 0.07 -10.86
CA ALA A 140 -8.36 -0.24 -12.29
C ALA A 140 -8.83 1.00 -13.05
N GLY A 141 -8.22 1.29 -14.20
CA GLY A 141 -8.48 2.52 -14.95
C GLY A 141 -8.12 2.40 -16.42
N GLN A 142 -7.70 3.51 -17.02
CA GLN A 142 -7.44 3.64 -18.45
C GLN A 142 -6.03 4.17 -18.76
N GLU A 143 -5.30 4.62 -17.75
CA GLU A 143 -3.96 5.20 -17.90
C GLU A 143 -2.90 4.13 -17.68
N LYS A 144 -1.81 4.15 -18.44
CA LYS A 144 -0.72 3.20 -18.20
C LYS A 144 -0.06 3.51 -16.86
N ILE A 145 0.40 2.46 -16.16
CA ILE A 145 1.04 2.60 -14.85
C ILE A 145 2.10 3.73 -14.78
N PRO A 146 3.06 3.86 -15.72
CA PRO A 146 4.03 4.94 -15.67
C PRO A 146 3.41 6.34 -15.74
N GLU A 147 2.39 6.51 -16.56
CA GLU A 147 1.71 7.79 -16.78
C GLU A 147 0.90 8.17 -15.54
N ALA A 148 0.10 7.23 -15.02
CA ALA A 148 -0.74 7.44 -13.85
C ALA A 148 0.06 7.75 -12.57
N ILE A 149 1.18 7.05 -12.35
CA ILE A 149 2.02 7.27 -11.17
C ILE A 149 2.81 8.58 -11.30
N ALA A 150 3.34 8.91 -12.48
CA ALA A 150 4.02 10.19 -12.71
C ALA A 150 3.09 11.37 -12.46
N ALA A 151 1.89 11.37 -13.06
CA ALA A 151 0.91 12.44 -12.90
C ALA A 151 0.44 12.63 -11.45
N ALA A 152 0.38 11.56 -10.65
CA ALA A 152 0.00 11.63 -9.24
C ALA A 152 1.15 12.04 -8.29
N SER A 153 2.36 12.22 -8.82
CA SER A 153 3.54 12.56 -8.04
C SER A 153 3.89 14.05 -8.05
N ASP A 154 3.28 14.80 -8.96
CA ASP A 154 3.36 16.26 -9.04
C ASP A 154 2.51 16.91 -7.93
#